data_AF-X7YJS9-F1
#
_entry.id   AF-X7YJS9-F1
#
_cell.length_a   1.000
_cell.length_b   1.000
_cell.length_c   1.000
_cell.angle_alpha   90.00
_cell.angle_beta   90.00
_cell.angle_gamma   90.00
#
_symmetry.space_group_name_H-M   'P 1'
#
loop_
_entity.id
_entity.type
_entity.pdbx_description
1 polymer ?
#
loop_
_entity_poly.entity_id
_entity_poly.type
_entity_poly.pdbx_seq_one_letter_code
_entity_poly.pdbx_strand_id
1 'polypeptide(L)'
;MTHPDSEQLVLRVLGITLMVAALAESVHASAAVGAFLVGLTLTGETADRARKVLTPLRDLFAAIFFLGIGLSIDPQQLVPMLPVAVALAVVTSATKVATGMFAARREGVARRGQLRAGTALIARGEFSLIIIGLVGSSIAGAAALATSYVFVVAIMGPVVARLTGGPVPLVAVTSK
;
A
#
# COMPACT_ATOMS: atom_id res chain seq x y z
N MET A 1 -25.46 -15.99 20.36
CA MET A 1 -25.42 -14.97 19.29
C MET A 1 -24.82 -15.61 18.04
N THR A 2 -25.59 -16.47 17.38
CA THR A 2 -25.12 -17.38 16.32
C THR A 2 -25.94 -17.11 15.07
N HIS A 3 -25.50 -16.15 14.25
CA HIS A 3 -25.94 -16.07 12.86
C HIS A 3 -24.83 -16.64 11.97
N PRO A 4 -25.08 -17.68 11.16
CA PRO A 4 -24.09 -18.31 10.29
C PRO A 4 -23.83 -17.53 8.99
N ASP A 5 -24.59 -16.46 8.73
CA ASP A 5 -24.62 -15.85 7.41
C ASP A 5 -23.48 -14.86 7.22
N SER A 6 -22.53 -15.25 6.36
CA SER A 6 -21.37 -14.45 5.97
C SER A 6 -21.77 -13.06 5.47
N GLU A 7 -22.95 -12.94 4.86
CA GLU A 7 -23.54 -11.68 4.38
C GLU A 7 -23.83 -10.69 5.51
N GLN A 8 -24.42 -11.15 6.62
CA GLN A 8 -24.69 -10.28 7.78
C GLN A 8 -23.39 -9.79 8.41
N LEU A 9 -22.36 -10.65 8.46
CA LEU A 9 -21.05 -10.28 8.97
C LEU A 9 -20.42 -9.18 8.08
N VAL A 10 -20.48 -9.34 6.76
CA VAL A 10 -19.99 -8.31 5.82
C VAL A 10 -20.72 -7.01 6.01
N LEU A 11 -22.06 -7.03 6.00
CA LEU A 11 -22.86 -5.81 6.13
C LEU A 11 -22.60 -5.10 7.44
N ARG A 12 -22.46 -5.83 8.56
CA ARG A 12 -22.11 -5.23 9.86
C ARG A 12 -20.70 -4.65 9.87
N VAL A 13 -19.69 -5.42 9.45
CA VAL A 13 -18.30 -4.96 9.47
C VAL A 13 -18.12 -3.78 8.53
N LEU A 14 -18.64 -3.85 7.31
CA LEU A 14 -18.59 -2.76 6.34
C LEU A 14 -19.36 -1.53 6.84
N GLY A 15 -20.56 -1.72 7.37
CA GLY A 15 -21.38 -0.62 7.92
C GLY A 15 -20.69 0.11 9.08
N ILE A 16 -20.13 -0.64 10.03
CA ILE A 16 -19.34 -0.06 11.14
C ILE A 16 -18.09 0.64 10.61
N THR A 17 -17.38 0.01 9.66
CA THR A 17 -16.18 0.59 9.05
C THR A 17 -16.48 1.91 8.36
N LEU A 18 -17.56 1.99 7.58
CA LEU A 18 -17.98 3.22 6.90
C LEU A 18 -18.42 4.30 7.88
N MET A 19 -19.17 3.93 8.93
CA MET A 19 -19.59 4.87 9.98
C MET A 19 -18.36 5.46 10.69
N VAL A 20 -17.42 4.61 11.12
CA VAL A 20 -16.19 5.05 11.81
C VAL A 20 -15.29 5.84 10.88
N ALA A 21 -15.17 5.46 9.60
CA ALA A 21 -14.43 6.22 8.61
C ALA A 21 -15.03 7.62 8.39
N ALA A 22 -16.35 7.74 8.31
CA ALA A 22 -17.04 9.02 8.19
C ALA A 22 -16.85 9.91 9.44
N LEU A 23 -16.90 9.31 10.64
CA LEU A 23 -16.61 10.01 11.89
C LEU A 23 -15.14 10.44 12.00
N ALA A 24 -14.20 9.61 11.53
CA ALA A 24 -12.79 9.99 11.48
C ALA A 24 -12.59 11.20 10.57
N GLU A 25 -13.18 11.15 9.37
CA GLU A 25 -13.09 12.25 8.40
C GLU A 25 -13.70 13.55 8.95
N SER A 26 -14.82 13.47 9.70
CA SER A 26 -15.48 14.67 10.27
C SER A 26 -14.65 15.38 11.34
N VAL A 27 -13.73 14.67 12.00
CA VAL A 27 -12.76 15.26 12.94
C VAL A 27 -11.40 15.53 12.29
N HIS A 28 -11.32 15.55 10.96
CA HIS A 28 -10.09 15.69 10.17
C HIS A 28 -9.03 14.62 10.44
N ALA A 29 -9.42 13.47 10.99
CA ALA A 29 -8.61 12.27 10.99
C ALA A 29 -8.82 11.51 9.67
N SER A 30 -7.80 10.81 9.18
CA SER A 30 -7.92 10.07 7.92
C SER A 30 -8.95 8.94 8.03
N ALA A 31 -9.93 8.89 7.12
CA ALA A 31 -10.87 7.78 6.98
C ALA A 31 -10.19 6.39 6.98
N ALA A 32 -9.00 6.28 6.36
CA ALA A 32 -8.23 5.04 6.31
C ALA A 32 -7.71 4.60 7.69
N VAL A 33 -7.33 5.56 8.54
CA VAL A 33 -6.96 5.29 9.93
C VAL A 33 -8.17 4.82 10.72
N GLY A 34 -9.34 5.42 10.52
CA GLY A 34 -10.60 4.96 11.12
C GLY A 34 -10.93 3.51 10.74
N ALA A 35 -10.86 3.17 9.46
CA ALA A 35 -11.06 1.81 8.97
C ALA A 35 -10.03 0.81 9.53
N PHE A 36 -8.76 1.22 9.63
CA PHE A 36 -7.70 0.42 10.24
C PHE A 36 -7.98 0.10 11.71
N LEU A 37 -8.44 1.09 12.49
CA LEU A 37 -8.79 0.89 13.89
C LEU A 37 -9.94 -0.11 14.05
N VAL A 38 -10.99 -0.02 13.20
CA VAL A 38 -12.06 -1.04 13.19
C VAL A 38 -11.49 -2.42 12.90
N GLY A 39 -10.59 -2.55 11.92
CA GLY A 39 -9.91 -3.81 11.62
C GLY A 39 -9.15 -4.39 12.82
N LEU A 40 -8.48 -3.56 13.62
CA LEU A 40 -7.77 -4.00 14.84
C LEU A 40 -8.70 -4.51 15.95
N THR A 41 -9.96 -4.07 15.97
CA THR A 41 -10.94 -4.57 16.94
C THR A 41 -11.45 -5.97 16.61
N LEU A 42 -11.32 -6.41 15.34
CA LEU A 42 -11.71 -7.75 14.92
C LEU A 42 -10.63 -8.75 15.37
N THR A 43 -11.00 -9.68 16.24
CA THR A 43 -10.09 -10.71 16.78
C THR A 43 -10.73 -12.10 16.75
N GLY A 44 -9.90 -13.13 16.90
CA GLY A 44 -10.35 -14.53 16.94
C GLY A 44 -11.07 -14.99 15.67
N GLU A 45 -12.06 -15.88 15.83
CA GLU A 45 -12.83 -16.46 14.71
C GLU A 45 -13.53 -15.39 13.84
N THR A 46 -13.94 -14.28 14.44
CA THR A 46 -14.61 -13.18 13.72
C THR A 46 -13.65 -12.53 12.72
N ALA A 47 -12.37 -12.37 13.07
CA ALA A 47 -11.35 -11.83 12.18
C ALA A 47 -11.09 -12.77 10.99
N ASP A 48 -11.01 -14.08 11.23
CA ASP A 48 -10.79 -15.07 10.17
C ASP A 48 -11.95 -15.12 9.19
N ARG A 49 -13.19 -15.08 9.70
CA ARG A 49 -14.38 -15.00 8.85
C ARG A 49 -14.43 -13.68 8.08
N ALA A 50 -14.24 -12.54 8.76
CA ALA A 50 -14.22 -11.25 8.10
C ALA A 50 -13.17 -11.20 6.99
N ARG A 51 -11.96 -11.73 7.22
CA ARG A 51 -10.91 -11.79 6.20
C ARG A 51 -11.33 -12.60 4.97
N LYS A 52 -11.96 -13.76 5.15
CA LYS A 52 -12.43 -14.59 4.03
C LYS A 52 -13.46 -13.86 3.16
N VAL A 53 -14.40 -13.15 3.78
CA VAL A 53 -15.48 -12.50 3.03
C VAL A 53 -15.10 -11.10 2.51
N LEU A 54 -14.20 -10.39 3.19
CA LEU A 54 -13.72 -9.07 2.77
C LEU A 54 -12.60 -9.15 1.72
N THR A 55 -11.88 -10.26 1.60
CA THR A 55 -10.77 -10.38 0.62
C THR A 55 -11.24 -10.12 -0.82
N PRO A 56 -12.32 -10.75 -1.33
CA PRO A 56 -12.81 -10.47 -2.68
C PRO A 56 -13.26 -9.02 -2.87
N LEU A 57 -13.88 -8.42 -1.85
CA LEU A 57 -14.30 -7.01 -1.88
C LEU A 57 -13.10 -6.08 -1.93
N ARG A 58 -12.07 -6.31 -1.10
CA ARG A 58 -10.81 -5.57 -1.14
C ARG A 58 -10.19 -5.64 -2.52
N ASP A 59 -10.12 -6.84 -3.12
CA ASP A 59 -9.50 -7.03 -4.43
C ASP A 59 -10.30 -6.32 -5.54
N LEU A 60 -11.63 -6.36 -5.47
CA LEU A 60 -12.51 -5.64 -6.37
C LEU A 60 -12.36 -4.11 -6.22
N PHE A 61 -12.43 -3.59 -5.00
CA PHE A 61 -12.27 -2.15 -4.74
C PHE A 61 -10.88 -1.66 -5.12
N ALA A 62 -9.83 -2.45 -4.87
CA ALA A 62 -8.49 -2.14 -5.33
C ALA A 62 -8.43 -2.07 -6.87
N ALA A 63 -9.00 -3.07 -7.57
CA ALA A 63 -9.03 -3.06 -9.03
C ALA A 63 -9.78 -1.84 -9.59
N ILE A 64 -10.96 -1.52 -9.05
CA ILE A 64 -11.75 -0.34 -9.44
C ILE A 64 -11.00 0.96 -9.13
N PHE A 65 -10.36 1.04 -7.96
CA PHE A 65 -9.57 2.20 -7.55
C PHE A 65 -8.41 2.46 -8.51
N PHE A 66 -7.58 1.45 -8.77
CA PHE A 66 -6.44 1.59 -9.69
C PHE A 66 -6.88 1.86 -11.13
N LEU A 67 -7.98 1.23 -11.59
CA LEU A 67 -8.57 1.50 -12.89
C LEU A 67 -9.07 2.95 -12.99
N GLY A 68 -9.80 3.43 -11.98
CA GLY A 68 -10.32 4.80 -11.94
C GLY A 68 -9.20 5.85 -12.00
N ILE A 69 -8.13 5.65 -11.23
CA ILE A 69 -6.95 6.50 -11.30
C ILE A 69 -6.32 6.44 -12.70
N GLY A 70 -6.08 5.23 -13.22
CA GLY A 70 -5.52 5.05 -14.55
C GLY A 70 -6.31 5.75 -15.66
N LEU A 71 -7.64 5.70 -15.61
CA LEU A 71 -8.52 6.34 -16.58
C LEU A 71 -8.64 7.86 -16.41
N SER A 72 -8.41 8.38 -15.20
CA SER A 72 -8.45 9.83 -14.93
C SER A 72 -7.24 10.59 -15.46
N ILE A 73 -6.18 9.89 -15.85
CA ILE A 73 -4.90 10.48 -16.23
C ILE A 73 -4.77 10.55 -17.75
N ASP A 74 -4.43 11.74 -18.26
CA ASP A 74 -4.03 11.91 -19.65
C ASP A 74 -2.59 11.42 -19.89
N PRO A 75 -2.38 10.36 -20.72
CA PRO A 75 -1.05 9.84 -21.01
C PRO A 75 -0.10 10.89 -21.61
N GLN A 76 -0.63 11.89 -22.34
CA GLN A 76 0.18 12.93 -22.97
C GLN A 76 0.84 13.85 -21.93
N GLN A 77 0.26 13.96 -20.74
CA GLN A 77 0.82 14.76 -19.64
C GLN A 77 1.89 14.00 -18.85
N LEU A 78 1.85 12.66 -18.85
CA LEU A 78 2.80 11.82 -18.13
C LEU A 78 4.16 11.73 -18.82
N VAL A 79 4.15 11.56 -20.15
CA VAL A 79 5.36 11.29 -20.95
C VAL A 79 6.43 12.38 -20.78
N PRO A 80 6.11 13.68 -20.83
CA PRO A 80 7.09 14.74 -20.61
C PRO A 80 7.71 14.72 -19.21
N MET A 81 6.98 14.22 -18.20
CA MET A 81 7.41 14.21 -16.80
C MET A 81 8.22 12.95 -16.44
N LEU A 82 8.26 11.93 -17.30
CA LEU A 82 8.96 10.66 -17.05
C LEU A 82 10.45 10.83 -16.69
N PRO A 83 11.25 11.65 -17.39
CA PRO A 83 12.67 11.79 -17.05
C PRO A 83 12.89 12.29 -15.61
N VAL A 84 12.13 13.30 -15.22
CA VAL A 84 12.19 13.88 -13.86
C VAL A 84 11.66 12.87 -12.83
N ALA A 85 10.55 12.19 -13.15
CA ALA A 85 9.98 11.15 -12.30
C ALA A 85 10.96 9.99 -12.05
N VAL A 86 11.67 9.52 -13.08
CA VAL A 86 12.68 8.46 -12.98
C VAL A 86 13.86 8.93 -12.15
N ALA A 87 14.38 10.14 -12.39
CA ALA A 87 15.47 10.70 -11.60
C ALA A 87 15.09 10.79 -10.11
N LEU A 88 13.90 11.32 -9.80
CA LEU A 88 13.37 11.35 -8.45
C LEU A 88 13.20 9.95 -7.86
N ALA A 89 12.69 8.99 -8.64
CA ALA A 89 12.50 7.61 -8.19
C ALA A 89 13.83 6.97 -7.81
N VAL A 90 14.87 7.14 -8.61
CA VAL A 90 16.23 6.65 -8.33
C VAL A 90 16.78 7.28 -7.05
N VAL A 91 16.75 8.61 -6.94
CA VAL A 91 17.30 9.33 -5.78
C VAL A 91 16.57 8.94 -4.50
N THR A 92 15.24 8.99 -4.50
CA THR A 92 14.44 8.65 -3.32
C THR A 92 14.61 7.19 -2.90
N SER A 93 14.68 6.27 -3.86
CA SER A 93 14.85 4.84 -3.58
C SER A 93 16.25 4.53 -3.07
N ALA A 94 17.28 5.13 -3.66
CA ALA A 94 18.65 5.01 -3.16
C ALA A 94 18.77 5.49 -1.70
N THR A 95 18.16 6.62 -1.38
CA THR A 95 18.12 7.15 0.00
C THR A 95 17.37 6.20 0.94
N LYS A 96 16.22 5.65 0.54
CA LYS A 96 15.46 4.68 1.35
C LYS A 96 16.22 3.37 1.58
N VAL A 97 16.90 2.87 0.56
CA VAL A 97 17.75 1.69 0.67
C VAL A 97 18.91 1.96 1.62
N ALA A 98 19.59 3.09 1.45
CA ALA A 98 20.71 3.47 2.29
C ALA A 98 20.30 3.61 3.77
N THR A 99 19.17 4.26 4.06
CA THR A 99 18.69 4.43 5.44
C THR A 99 18.23 3.11 6.05
N GLY A 100 17.49 2.28 5.32
CA GLY A 100 17.06 0.96 5.81
C GLY A 100 18.24 0.01 6.04
N MET A 101 19.22 0.01 5.14
CA MET A 101 20.48 -0.72 5.34
C MET A 101 21.23 -0.21 6.55
N PHE A 102 21.34 1.11 6.73
CA PHE A 102 22.02 1.70 7.88
C PHE A 102 21.36 1.33 9.20
N ALA A 103 20.03 1.40 9.27
CA ALA A 103 19.28 0.97 10.45
C ALA A 103 19.50 -0.52 10.75
N ALA A 104 19.36 -1.39 9.75
CA ALA A 104 19.58 -2.83 9.92
C ALA A 104 21.03 -3.19 10.27
N ARG A 105 22.01 -2.39 9.81
CA ARG A 105 23.43 -2.55 10.19
C ARG A 105 23.66 -2.29 11.67
N ARG A 106 22.99 -1.29 12.25
CA ARG A 106 23.10 -0.98 13.68
C ARG A 106 22.55 -2.11 14.55
N GLU A 107 21.55 -2.82 14.06
CA GLU A 107 20.96 -4.00 14.71
C GLU A 107 21.71 -5.31 14.43
N GLY A 108 22.89 -5.27 13.80
CA GLY A 108 23.72 -6.46 13.55
C GLY A 108 23.17 -7.43 12.49
N VAL A 109 22.18 -7.01 11.69
CA VAL A 109 21.55 -7.86 10.67
C VAL A 109 22.55 -8.20 9.56
N ALA A 110 22.53 -9.44 9.04
CA ALA A 110 23.40 -9.84 7.92
C ALA A 110 23.15 -9.00 6.64
N ARG A 111 24.16 -8.90 5.77
CA ARG A 111 24.12 -8.06 4.53
C ARG A 111 22.88 -8.30 3.66
N ARG A 112 22.41 -9.54 3.56
CA ARG A 112 21.17 -9.88 2.84
C ARG A 112 19.91 -9.32 3.52
N GLY A 113 19.85 -9.33 4.84
CA GLY A 113 18.75 -8.74 5.60
C GLY A 113 18.76 -7.21 5.57
N GLN A 114 19.94 -6.59 5.55
CA GLN A 114 20.09 -5.13 5.38
C GLN A 114 19.51 -4.65 4.05
N LEU A 115 19.83 -5.34 2.95
CA LEU A 115 19.30 -5.02 1.63
C LEU A 115 17.77 -5.17 1.61
N ARG A 116 17.24 -6.27 2.14
CA ARG A 116 15.80 -6.49 2.24
C ARG A 116 15.08 -5.39 3.03
N ALA A 117 15.65 -4.97 4.16
CA ALA A 117 15.12 -3.87 4.97
C ALA A 117 15.10 -2.56 4.18
N GLY A 118 16.18 -2.24 3.47
CA GLY A 118 16.25 -1.05 2.61
C GLY A 118 15.25 -1.06 1.46
N THR A 119 15.12 -2.19 0.75
CA THR A 119 14.21 -2.29 -0.40
C THR A 119 12.74 -2.31 0.00
N ALA A 120 12.40 -2.80 1.21
CA ALA A 120 11.04 -2.75 1.74
C ALA A 120 10.53 -1.31 1.92
N LEU A 121 11.44 -0.33 2.06
CA LEU A 121 11.10 1.08 2.22
C LEU A 121 10.92 1.84 0.89
N ILE A 122 11.21 1.21 -0.25
CA ILE A 122 11.02 1.82 -1.59
C ILE A 122 9.55 1.88 -1.95
N ALA A 123 8.81 0.80 -1.68
CA ALA A 123 7.42 0.67 -2.11
C ALA A 123 6.57 1.81 -1.51
N ARG A 124 6.05 2.68 -2.39
CA ARG A 124 4.99 3.62 -2.01
C ARG A 124 3.65 2.92 -2.16
N GLY A 125 2.85 2.98 -1.11
CA GLY A 125 1.52 2.37 -1.10
C GLY A 125 0.53 3.12 -2.00
N GLU A 126 -0.58 2.44 -2.27
CA GLU A 126 -1.80 2.95 -2.92
C GLU A 126 -2.27 4.32 -2.41
N PHE A 127 -1.98 4.62 -1.13
CA PHE A 127 -2.23 5.92 -0.51
C PHE A 127 -1.55 7.11 -1.19
N SER A 128 -0.38 6.92 -1.81
CA SER A 128 0.27 8.01 -2.55
C SER A 128 -0.56 8.44 -3.76
N LEU A 129 -1.21 7.49 -4.43
CA LEU A 129 -2.11 7.79 -5.56
C LEU A 129 -3.41 8.46 -5.09
N ILE A 130 -3.95 8.05 -3.93
CA ILE A 130 -5.13 8.70 -3.32
C ILE A 130 -4.85 10.19 -3.08
N ILE A 131 -3.71 10.51 -2.44
CA ILE A 131 -3.36 11.90 -2.10
C ILE A 131 -3.18 12.74 -3.38
N ILE A 132 -2.59 12.17 -4.43
CA ILE A 132 -2.43 12.86 -5.72
C ILE A 132 -3.81 13.13 -6.34
N GLY A 133 -4.73 12.18 -6.32
CA GLY A 133 -6.10 12.37 -6.81
C GLY A 133 -6.86 13.46 -6.05
N LEU A 134 -6.62 13.60 -4.74
CA LEU A 134 -7.29 14.60 -3.90
C LEU A 134 -6.68 16.01 -4.00
N VAL A 135 -5.36 16.12 -4.13
CA VAL A 135 -4.62 17.41 -3.99
C VAL A 135 -3.95 17.86 -5.29
N GLY A 136 -3.84 16.98 -6.28
CA GLY A 136 -3.05 17.21 -7.50
C GLY A 136 -3.50 18.40 -8.36
N SER A 137 -4.76 18.83 -8.23
CA SER A 137 -5.31 19.99 -8.95
C SER A 137 -4.82 21.35 -8.43
N SER A 138 -4.19 21.39 -7.24
CA SER A 138 -3.78 22.65 -6.59
C SER A 138 -2.52 23.29 -7.19
N ILE A 139 -1.68 22.52 -7.89
CA ILE A 139 -0.42 22.99 -8.48
C ILE A 139 -0.29 22.47 -9.90
N ALA A 140 -0.12 23.38 -10.86
CA ALA A 140 0.04 23.03 -12.28
C ALA A 140 1.23 22.08 -12.49
N GLY A 141 0.99 20.94 -13.13
CA GLY A 141 2.01 19.92 -13.43
C GLY A 141 2.42 19.02 -12.25
N ALA A 142 2.05 19.35 -11.00
CA ALA A 142 2.40 18.53 -9.85
C ALA A 142 1.69 17.18 -9.86
N ALA A 143 0.41 17.14 -10.27
CA ALA A 143 -0.32 15.89 -10.44
C ALA A 143 0.36 14.96 -11.45
N ALA A 144 0.75 15.49 -12.62
CA ALA A 144 1.40 14.72 -13.67
C ALA A 144 2.75 14.17 -13.21
N LEU A 145 3.59 15.01 -12.58
CA LEU A 145 4.87 14.59 -12.03
C LEU A 145 4.71 13.53 -10.94
N ALA A 146 3.81 13.78 -9.98
CA ALA A 146 3.60 12.88 -8.85
C ALA A 146 3.03 11.53 -9.32
N THR A 147 2.11 11.54 -10.28
CA THR A 147 1.53 10.33 -10.88
C THR A 147 2.59 9.54 -11.63
N SER A 148 3.36 10.18 -12.52
CA SER A 148 4.48 9.55 -13.22
C SER A 148 5.47 8.94 -12.23
N TYR A 149 5.82 9.68 -11.18
CA TYR A 149 6.71 9.21 -10.13
C TYR A 149 6.16 7.97 -9.40
N VAL A 150 4.89 7.99 -8.99
CA VAL A 150 4.30 6.87 -8.25
C VAL A 150 4.19 5.63 -9.11
N PHE A 151 3.84 5.75 -10.40
CA PHE A 151 3.86 4.61 -11.32
C PHE A 151 5.25 4.01 -11.49
N VAL A 152 6.29 4.83 -11.65
CA VAL A 152 7.68 4.35 -11.72
C VAL A 152 8.05 3.57 -10.46
N VAL A 153 7.75 4.11 -9.27
CA VAL A 153 8.08 3.45 -8.00
C VAL A 153 7.22 2.22 -7.73
N ALA A 154 5.95 2.21 -8.16
CA ALA A 154 5.06 1.06 -8.03
C ALA A 154 5.54 -0.15 -8.85
N ILE A 155 6.23 0.08 -9.97
CA ILE A 155 6.86 -0.98 -10.76
C ILE A 155 8.26 -1.32 -10.20
N MET A 156 9.07 -0.30 -9.95
CA MET A 156 10.47 -0.49 -9.54
C MET A 156 10.61 -1.11 -8.14
N GLY A 157 9.76 -0.73 -7.18
CA GLY A 157 9.79 -1.25 -5.82
C GLY A 157 9.67 -2.79 -5.74
N PRO A 158 8.60 -3.40 -6.28
CA PRO A 158 8.46 -4.85 -6.34
C PRO A 158 9.58 -5.55 -7.11
N VAL A 159 10.07 -4.96 -8.21
CA VAL A 159 11.19 -5.54 -8.99
C VAL A 159 12.46 -5.57 -8.15
N VAL A 160 12.83 -4.45 -7.53
CA VAL A 160 14.04 -4.35 -6.68
C VAL A 160 13.92 -5.22 -5.43
N ALA A 161 12.73 -5.30 -4.82
CA ALA A 161 12.47 -6.19 -3.69
C ALA A 161 12.59 -7.68 -4.08
N ARG A 162 12.12 -8.07 -5.28
CA ARG A 162 12.28 -9.43 -5.80
C ARG A 162 13.74 -9.79 -6.07
N LEU A 163 14.52 -8.87 -6.62
CA LEU A 163 15.95 -9.11 -6.92
C LEU A 163 16.81 -9.24 -5.66
N THR A 164 16.43 -8.58 -4.57
CA THR A 164 17.14 -8.63 -3.28
C THR A 164 16.59 -9.73 -2.34
N GLY A 165 15.33 -10.12 -2.54
CA GLY A 165 14.71 -11.29 -1.94
C GLY A 165 15.16 -12.58 -2.62
N GLY A 166 16.37 -13.08 -2.30
CA GLY A 166 16.74 -14.46 -2.65
C GLY A 166 15.70 -15.49 -2.14
N PRO A 167 15.65 -16.70 -2.72
CA PRO A 167 14.57 -17.66 -2.52
C PRO A 167 14.17 -17.81 -1.06
N VAL A 168 12.86 -17.88 -0.82
CA VAL A 168 12.28 -18.15 0.50
C VAL A 168 13.03 -19.36 1.06
N PRO A 169 13.68 -19.27 2.24
CA PRO A 169 14.23 -20.47 2.86
C PRO A 169 13.03 -21.40 3.04
N LEU A 170 13.07 -22.54 2.35
CA LEU A 170 12.18 -23.66 2.62
C LEU A 170 12.45 -24.01 4.08
N VAL A 171 11.66 -23.45 5.00
CA VAL A 171 11.60 -23.94 6.36
C VAL A 171 11.14 -25.37 6.18
N ALA A 172 12.09 -26.27 6.41
CA ALA A 172 11.89 -27.69 6.28
C ALA A 172 10.67 -28.06 7.13
N VAL A 173 9.55 -28.35 6.46
CA VAL A 173 8.44 -29.10 7.03
C VAL A 173 8.93 -30.54 7.16
N THR A 174 9.88 -30.74 8.07
CA THR A 174 10.35 -32.04 8.53
C THR A 174 10.67 -31.92 10.00
N SER A 175 9.76 -32.38 10.85
CA SER A 175 10.06 -33.25 12.00
C SER A 175 8.87 -33.33 12.96
N LYS A 176 8.19 -34.48 12.88
CA LYS A 176 7.31 -35.17 13.85
C LYS A 176 6.01 -34.52 14.27
#